data_AF-A0A919VXP4-F1
#
_entry.id   AF-A0A919VXP4-F1
#
_cell.length_a   1.000
_cell.length_b   1.000
_cell.length_c   1.000
_cell.angle_alpha   90.00
_cell.angle_beta   90.00
_cell.angle_gamma   90.00
#
_symmetry.space_group_name_H-M   'P 1'
#
loop_
_entity.id
_entity.type
_entity.pdbx_description
1 polymer ?
#
loop_
_entity_poly.entity_id
_entity_poly.type
_entity_poly.pdbx_seq_one_letter_code
_entity_poly.pdbx_strand_id
1 'polypeptide(L)'
;MSDAARESTPDVVAVVYGRDIPAKDAIEALITDLGLTPLSFEEALLRTETGLPNTIAAVRELFADVRAVIVIFTPDDLAVTHPLLVQDGSRLADSRYSGQPRQNVLIETGMAIAHLPDRTIFARIGAVRQASNLDGLTVVDLGARGAVPRLARLLRRAGCTIADDRIDGAKIPGIDEIVARAEARVSEPVYSDRGVSIFEAARVAGLRDIEHRKGSLTALPPDEFYARADKELAISGVTASSSFQILDKTLLQLLRRADPVAVKVLILDPGTPDMQRLSTCEGRDLTIDVRAVYQAIRRGGFSAFPTFEMRLAPFMYPFTGVMIDGDIDAPPTGIPEDPDDSSSFRPDAEIRVQPGGYYTTQHLGPVLQFSRMEENGPFNHFASDFRRQWAHSKPIGIDALEDVFNG
;
A
#
# COMPACT_ATOMS: atom_id res chain seq x y z
N MET A 1 -25.35 60.30 32.74
CA MET A 1 -24.87 60.01 31.38
C MET A 1 -23.99 58.78 31.50
N SER A 2 -24.57 57.59 31.32
CA SER A 2 -23.85 56.32 31.39
C SER A 2 -23.32 55.99 30.00
N ASP A 3 -22.01 55.82 29.93
CA ASP A 3 -21.31 55.28 28.77
C ASP A 3 -21.70 53.80 28.66
N ALA A 4 -22.69 53.50 27.82
CA ALA A 4 -23.05 52.13 27.49
C ALA A 4 -21.91 51.59 26.62
N ALA A 5 -21.08 50.74 27.22
CA ALA A 5 -20.08 49.94 26.51
C ALA A 5 -20.78 49.25 25.32
N ARG A 6 -20.48 49.72 24.10
CA ARG A 6 -20.72 48.94 22.90
C ARG A 6 -19.96 47.63 23.08
N GLU A 7 -20.67 46.52 23.22
CA GLU A 7 -20.08 45.20 23.00
C GLU A 7 -19.52 45.19 21.57
N SER A 8 -18.21 45.39 21.45
CA SER A 8 -17.51 45.24 20.18
C SER A 8 -17.59 43.77 19.77
N THR A 9 -17.99 43.51 18.52
CA THR A 9 -17.91 42.18 17.93
C THR A 9 -16.53 41.57 18.18
N PRO A 10 -16.43 40.31 18.64
CA PRO A 10 -15.14 39.69 18.93
C PRO A 10 -14.24 39.66 17.68
N ASP A 11 -12.93 39.77 17.89
CA ASP A 11 -11.95 39.63 16.82
C ASP A 11 -12.01 38.21 16.22
N VAL A 12 -12.12 38.13 14.89
CA VAL A 12 -12.17 36.85 14.16
C VAL A 12 -10.75 36.36 13.86
N VAL A 13 -10.49 35.08 14.13
CA VAL A 13 -9.21 34.42 13.85
C VAL A 13 -9.45 33.25 12.91
N ALA A 14 -8.81 33.30 11.73
CA ALA A 14 -8.86 32.19 10.79
C ALA A 14 -7.95 31.04 11.23
N VAL A 15 -8.41 29.80 11.06
CA VAL A 15 -7.62 28.59 11.32
C VAL A 15 -7.38 27.84 10.02
N VAL A 16 -6.12 27.70 9.65
CA VAL A 16 -5.63 26.86 8.54
C VAL A 16 -5.13 25.55 9.13
N TYR A 17 -5.66 24.43 8.63
CA TYR A 17 -5.40 23.09 9.17
C TYR A 17 -5.55 22.02 8.09
N GLY A 18 -5.02 20.83 8.35
CA GLY A 18 -5.12 19.69 7.45
C GLY A 18 -6.29 18.75 7.79
N ARG A 19 -6.00 17.45 7.89
CA ARG A 19 -6.97 16.40 8.24
C ARG A 19 -7.01 16.04 9.71
N ASP A 20 -6.13 16.61 10.53
CA ASP A 20 -6.17 16.39 11.99
C ASP A 20 -7.29 17.20 12.65
N ILE A 21 -8.53 16.75 12.48
CA ILE A 21 -9.73 17.41 13.02
C ILE A 21 -9.63 17.63 14.54
N PRO A 22 -9.19 16.67 15.37
CA PRO A 22 -8.99 16.91 16.79
C PRO A 22 -8.02 18.06 17.11
N ALA A 23 -6.97 18.25 16.32
CA ALA A 23 -6.05 19.37 16.48
C ALA A 23 -6.72 20.72 16.16
N LYS A 24 -7.49 20.76 15.07
CA LYS A 24 -8.28 21.94 14.68
C LYS A 24 -9.29 22.31 15.75
N ASP A 25 -10.13 21.37 16.18
CA ASP A 25 -11.18 21.60 17.17
C ASP A 25 -10.60 22.09 18.50
N ALA A 26 -9.46 21.55 18.93
CA ALA A 26 -8.79 21.97 20.15
C ALA A 26 -8.25 23.41 20.08
N ILE A 27 -7.81 23.86 18.89
CA ILE A 27 -7.35 25.23 18.68
C ILE A 27 -8.53 26.20 18.56
N GLU A 28 -9.62 25.81 17.91
CA GLU A 28 -10.85 26.62 17.87
C GLU A 28 -11.45 26.81 19.27
N ALA A 29 -11.43 25.76 20.10
CA ALA A 29 -11.81 25.84 21.50
C ALA A 29 -10.90 26.82 22.27
N LEU A 30 -9.58 26.74 22.08
CA LEU A 30 -8.65 27.70 22.68
C LEU A 30 -8.92 29.15 22.24
N ILE A 31 -9.15 29.38 20.94
CA ILE A 31 -9.48 30.71 20.41
C ILE A 31 -10.73 31.26 21.11
N THR A 32 -11.75 30.42 21.28
CA THR A 32 -12.99 30.75 21.99
C THR A 32 -12.75 31.08 23.46
N ASP A 33 -11.93 30.28 24.15
CA ASP A 33 -11.56 30.51 25.57
C ASP A 33 -10.82 31.84 25.77
N LEU A 34 -10.04 32.26 24.78
CA LEU A 34 -9.34 33.56 24.76
C LEU A 34 -10.28 34.75 24.46
N GLY A 35 -11.57 34.50 24.20
CA GLY A 35 -12.57 35.53 23.90
C GLY A 35 -12.58 35.98 22.43
N LEU A 36 -12.03 35.18 21.52
CA LEU A 36 -11.97 35.43 20.08
C LEU A 36 -12.96 34.52 19.34
N THR A 37 -13.26 34.82 18.08
CA THR A 37 -14.14 33.97 17.24
C THR A 37 -13.30 33.17 16.24
N PRO A 38 -13.27 31.82 16.33
CA PRO A 38 -12.62 31.01 15.31
C PRO A 38 -13.44 31.04 14.01
N LEU A 39 -12.74 31.00 12.88
CA LEU A 39 -13.31 30.79 11.56
C LEU A 39 -12.45 29.76 10.84
N SER A 40 -13.02 28.61 10.49
CA SER A 40 -12.27 27.66 9.68
C SER A 40 -12.07 28.20 8.26
N PHE A 41 -10.93 27.89 7.65
CA PHE A 41 -10.65 28.33 6.29
C PHE A 41 -11.68 27.81 5.27
N GLU A 42 -12.22 26.61 5.47
CA GLU A 42 -13.27 26.03 4.62
C GLU A 42 -14.61 26.78 4.75
N GLU A 43 -15.04 27.10 5.97
CA GLU A 43 -16.24 27.93 6.20
C GLU A 43 -16.11 29.32 5.60
N ALA A 44 -14.90 29.87 5.62
CA ALA A 44 -14.62 31.14 4.99
C ALA A 44 -14.73 31.10 3.47
N LEU A 45 -14.23 30.03 2.83
CA LEU A 45 -14.38 29.84 1.39
C LEU A 45 -15.85 29.71 0.98
N LEU A 46 -16.68 29.02 1.78
CA LEU A 46 -18.13 28.88 1.53
C LEU A 46 -18.91 30.21 1.59
N ARG A 47 -18.36 31.24 2.25
CA ARG A 47 -19.00 32.57 2.33
C ARG A 47 -18.79 33.42 1.08
N THR A 48 -17.93 32.99 0.15
CA THR A 48 -17.58 33.79 -1.03
C THR A 48 -18.58 33.54 -2.16
N GLU A 49 -19.32 34.57 -2.57
CA GLU A 49 -20.45 34.48 -3.53
C GLU A 49 -20.03 34.24 -5.00
N THR A 50 -18.78 33.87 -5.27
CA THR A 50 -18.29 33.69 -6.63
C THR A 50 -18.40 32.23 -7.07
N GLY A 51 -19.34 31.96 -7.98
CA GLY A 51 -19.68 30.62 -8.52
C GLY A 51 -18.60 29.90 -9.35
N LEU A 52 -17.33 30.26 -9.17
CA LEU A 52 -16.15 29.55 -9.67
C LEU A 52 -15.06 29.73 -8.60
N PRO A 53 -14.58 28.67 -7.92
CA PRO A 53 -13.63 28.79 -6.81
C PRO A 53 -12.24 29.12 -7.36
N ASN A 54 -12.07 30.38 -7.73
CA ASN A 54 -10.79 31.04 -7.67
C ASN A 54 -10.41 31.07 -6.18
N THR A 55 -9.65 30.07 -5.73
CA THR A 55 -9.16 29.96 -4.36
C THR A 55 -8.48 31.26 -3.92
N ILE A 56 -7.84 32.02 -4.82
CA ILE A 56 -7.13 33.26 -4.50
C ILE A 56 -8.07 34.43 -4.16
N ALA A 57 -9.19 34.63 -4.88
CA ALA A 57 -10.14 35.71 -4.60
C ALA A 57 -10.94 35.45 -3.33
N ALA A 58 -11.39 34.21 -3.16
CA ALA A 58 -12.09 33.77 -1.95
C ALA A 58 -11.20 33.96 -0.70
N VAL A 59 -9.89 33.69 -0.84
CA VAL A 59 -8.89 33.89 0.21
C VAL A 59 -8.59 35.36 0.47
N ARG A 60 -8.63 36.23 -0.54
CA ARG A 60 -8.48 37.68 -0.35
C ARG A 60 -9.66 38.30 0.41
N GLU A 61 -10.88 37.87 0.12
CA GLU A 61 -12.07 38.32 0.86
C GLU A 61 -12.04 37.80 2.31
N LEU A 62 -11.69 36.53 2.52
CA LEU A 62 -11.46 35.99 3.87
C LEU A 62 -10.45 36.83 4.67
N PHE A 63 -9.30 37.17 4.08
CA PHE A 63 -8.26 37.92 4.79
C PHE A 63 -8.60 39.39 5.09
N ALA A 64 -9.62 39.95 4.43
CA ALA A 64 -10.10 41.28 4.75
C ALA A 64 -10.83 41.30 6.11
N ASP A 65 -11.53 40.22 6.45
CA ASP A 65 -12.45 40.17 7.59
C ASP A 65 -11.85 39.55 8.86
N VAL A 66 -10.63 39.00 8.78
CA VAL A 66 -9.96 38.37 9.93
C VAL A 66 -8.87 39.23 10.53
N ARG A 67 -8.78 39.19 11.86
CA ARG A 67 -7.76 39.92 12.61
C ARG A 67 -6.41 39.22 12.54
N ALA A 68 -6.40 37.90 12.62
CA ALA A 68 -5.20 37.08 12.57
C ALA A 68 -5.47 35.71 11.92
N VAL A 69 -4.42 35.00 11.54
CA VAL A 69 -4.46 33.63 11.02
C VAL A 69 -3.58 32.75 11.89
N ILE A 70 -4.08 31.59 12.30
CA ILE A 70 -3.29 30.52 12.91
C ILE A 70 -3.18 29.39 11.88
N VAL A 71 -1.95 29.03 11.53
CA VAL A 71 -1.66 27.86 10.71
C VAL A 71 -1.20 26.73 11.60
N ILE A 72 -1.91 25.61 11.58
CA ILE A 72 -1.60 24.41 12.35
C ILE A 72 -0.87 23.41 11.44
N PHE A 73 0.38 23.14 11.78
CA PHE A 73 1.19 22.09 11.15
C PHE A 73 1.12 20.80 11.97
N THR A 74 0.50 19.78 11.40
CA THR A 74 0.44 18.40 11.90
C THR A 74 1.07 17.43 10.90
N PRO A 75 1.58 16.26 11.33
CA PRO A 75 2.19 15.26 10.44
C PRO A 75 1.11 14.44 9.73
N ASP A 76 0.37 15.10 8.85
CA ASP A 76 -0.80 14.53 8.18
C ASP A 76 -0.42 13.65 6.98
N ASP A 77 0.64 14.02 6.27
CA ASP A 77 1.22 13.26 5.17
C ASP A 77 2.62 12.75 5.55
N LEU A 78 3.07 11.69 4.89
CA LEU A 78 4.46 11.25 4.92
C LEU A 78 5.19 11.73 3.66
N ALA A 79 6.41 12.23 3.84
CA ALA A 79 7.28 12.60 2.72
C ALA A 79 8.73 12.18 2.95
N VAL A 80 9.42 11.92 1.84
CA VAL A 80 10.86 11.66 1.78
C VAL A 80 11.41 12.36 0.54
N THR A 81 12.64 12.87 0.60
CA THR A 81 13.28 13.40 -0.61
C THR A 81 13.59 12.22 -1.55
N HIS A 82 13.43 12.42 -2.86
CA HIS A 82 13.79 11.41 -3.84
C HIS A 82 15.25 10.95 -3.61
N PRO A 83 15.55 9.63 -3.53
CA PRO A 83 16.86 9.14 -3.10
C PRO A 83 18.04 9.70 -3.90
N LEU A 84 17.89 9.84 -5.23
CA LEU A 84 18.93 10.41 -6.11
C LEU A 84 19.18 11.91 -5.88
N LEU A 85 18.35 12.60 -5.09
CA LEU A 85 18.47 14.02 -4.76
C LEU A 85 18.93 14.25 -3.31
N VAL A 86 19.19 13.19 -2.54
CA VAL A 86 19.74 13.28 -1.18
C VAL A 86 21.24 13.58 -1.29
N GLN A 87 21.72 14.60 -0.59
CA GLN A 87 23.13 15.02 -0.60
C GLN A 87 23.85 14.55 0.67
N ASP A 88 25.17 14.44 0.59
CA ASP A 88 26.00 14.18 1.78
C ASP A 88 25.84 15.33 2.79
N GLY A 89 25.45 14.99 4.02
CA GLY A 89 25.18 15.97 5.08
C GLY A 89 23.76 16.55 5.09
N SER A 90 22.85 16.06 4.23
CA SER A 90 21.42 16.36 4.29
C SER A 90 20.81 16.03 5.66
N ARG A 91 19.71 16.70 6.02
CA ARG A 91 19.00 16.44 7.28
C ARG A 91 18.51 14.98 7.28
N LEU A 92 18.46 14.33 8.44
CA LEU A 92 17.94 12.95 8.55
C LEU A 92 16.54 12.81 7.91
N ALA A 93 15.70 13.84 8.06
CA ALA A 93 14.37 13.94 7.47
C ALA A 93 14.36 14.00 5.92
N ASP A 94 15.49 14.27 5.27
CA ASP A 94 15.62 14.24 3.81
C ASP A 94 15.83 12.79 3.33
N SER A 95 16.52 11.97 4.13
CA SER A 95 16.85 10.58 3.82
C SER A 95 15.84 9.55 4.34
N ARG A 96 14.86 9.98 5.14
CA ARG A 96 13.87 9.10 5.79
C ARG A 96 12.47 9.67 5.61
N TYR A 97 11.47 8.79 5.59
CA TYR A 97 10.08 9.24 5.68
C TYR A 97 9.88 10.02 6.97
N SER A 98 9.30 11.22 6.84
CA SER A 98 9.00 12.12 7.94
C SER A 98 7.61 12.71 7.75
N GLY A 99 6.96 13.05 8.86
CA GLY A 99 5.67 13.72 8.83
C GLY A 99 5.78 15.12 8.24
N GLN A 100 4.84 15.50 7.39
CA GLN A 100 4.71 16.85 6.85
C GLN A 100 3.25 17.33 6.92
N PRO A 101 3.00 18.65 6.87
CA PRO A 101 1.65 19.15 6.70
C PRO A 101 1.06 18.70 5.36
N ARG A 102 -0.28 18.63 5.27
CA ARG A 102 -0.97 18.46 3.98
C ARG A 102 -0.48 19.51 2.99
N GLN A 103 -0.36 19.12 1.71
CA GLN A 103 0.06 20.05 0.66
C GLN A 103 -0.81 21.31 0.58
N ASN A 104 -2.13 21.18 0.77
CA ASN A 104 -3.05 22.33 0.78
C ASN A 104 -2.70 23.32 1.90
N VAL A 105 -2.36 22.83 3.10
CA VAL A 105 -1.95 23.68 4.23
C VAL A 105 -0.70 24.50 3.88
N LEU A 106 0.26 23.92 3.14
CA LEU A 106 1.45 24.65 2.69
C LEU A 106 1.11 25.75 1.67
N ILE A 107 0.15 25.50 0.78
CA ILE A 107 -0.34 26.49 -0.18
C ILE A 107 -1.06 27.63 0.53
N GLU A 108 -1.98 27.30 1.44
CA GLU A 108 -2.76 28.26 2.24
C GLU A 108 -1.87 29.09 3.16
N THR A 109 -0.82 28.46 3.71
CA THR A 109 0.26 29.15 4.44
C THR A 109 0.91 30.22 3.58
N GLY A 110 1.27 29.88 2.34
CA GLY A 110 1.85 30.84 1.40
C GLY A 110 0.93 32.02 1.12
N MET A 111 -0.39 31.76 0.97
CA MET A 111 -1.38 32.81 0.78
C MET A 111 -1.55 33.69 2.02
N ALA A 112 -1.58 33.10 3.22
CA ALA A 112 -1.67 33.82 4.48
C ALA A 112 -0.46 34.75 4.68
N ILE A 113 0.76 34.25 4.43
CA ILE A 113 1.98 35.08 4.52
C ILE A 113 1.95 36.21 3.49
N ALA A 114 1.51 35.95 2.26
CA ALA A 114 1.46 36.95 1.20
C ALA A 114 0.46 38.10 1.47
N HIS A 115 -0.59 37.85 2.24
CA HIS A 115 -1.64 38.83 2.51
C HIS A 115 -1.59 39.41 3.92
N LEU A 116 -1.14 38.64 4.90
CA LEU A 116 -1.16 38.93 6.33
C LEU A 116 0.18 38.59 7.02
N PRO A 117 1.33 39.12 6.54
CA PRO A 117 2.65 38.70 7.01
C PRO A 117 2.85 38.90 8.52
N ASP A 118 2.40 40.04 9.08
CA ASP A 118 2.53 40.36 10.50
C ASP A 118 1.40 39.79 11.37
N ARG A 119 0.41 39.13 10.76
CA ARG A 119 -0.80 38.61 11.42
C ARG A 119 -0.98 37.10 11.23
N THR A 120 -0.01 36.43 10.62
CA THR A 120 0.03 34.98 10.43
C THR A 120 0.92 34.35 11.49
N ILE A 121 0.35 33.42 12.25
CA ILE A 121 1.00 32.74 13.37
C ILE A 121 1.12 31.26 13.05
N PHE A 122 2.34 30.73 13.12
CA PHE A 122 2.60 29.31 12.90
C PHE A 122 2.54 28.55 14.21
N ALA A 123 1.82 27.45 14.20
CA ALA A 123 1.74 26.50 15.30
C ALA A 123 2.03 25.09 14.77
N ARG A 124 2.65 24.23 15.59
CA ARG A 124 2.88 22.83 15.25
C ARG A 124 2.41 21.89 16.36
N ILE A 125 2.03 20.68 15.97
CA ILE A 125 1.77 19.55 16.88
C ILE A 125 2.51 18.33 16.36
N GLY A 126 3.35 17.72 17.19
CA GLY A 126 4.15 16.55 16.83
C GLY A 126 5.36 16.86 15.95
N ALA A 127 5.96 15.79 15.41
CA ALA A 127 7.18 15.86 14.60
C ALA A 127 6.84 16.17 13.13
N VAL A 128 7.02 17.44 12.74
CA VAL A 128 6.76 17.92 11.38
C VAL A 128 8.05 18.40 10.73
N ARG A 129 8.34 17.89 9.53
CA ARG A 129 9.42 18.38 8.68
C ARG A 129 9.20 19.85 8.34
N GLN A 130 10.21 20.68 8.60
CA GLN A 130 10.16 22.10 8.27
C GLN A 130 10.51 22.32 6.80
N ALA A 131 9.70 23.12 6.12
CA ALA A 131 10.08 23.69 4.83
C ALA A 131 11.20 24.71 5.06
N SER A 132 12.29 24.62 4.30
CA SER A 132 13.45 25.51 4.46
C SER A 132 13.09 27.00 4.30
N ASN A 133 12.11 27.33 3.47
CA ASN A 133 11.59 28.69 3.32
C ASN A 133 10.86 29.24 4.56
N LEU A 134 10.50 28.37 5.51
CA LEU A 134 9.95 28.76 6.82
C LEU A 134 11.04 28.78 7.92
N ASP A 135 12.29 28.41 7.60
CA ASP A 135 13.40 28.49 8.55
C ASP A 135 13.60 29.97 8.97
N GLY A 136 13.62 30.21 10.28
CA GLY A 136 13.70 31.56 10.88
C GLY A 136 12.35 32.18 11.27
N LEU A 137 11.22 31.61 10.86
CA LEU A 137 9.90 32.03 11.35
C LEU A 137 9.64 31.47 12.77
N THR A 138 8.93 32.24 13.57
CA THR A 138 8.54 31.79 14.92
C THR A 138 7.39 30.79 14.81
N VAL A 139 7.67 29.52 15.12
CA VAL A 139 6.66 28.47 15.25
C VAL A 139 6.38 28.18 16.73
N VAL A 140 5.12 28.20 17.12
CA VAL A 140 4.66 27.79 18.46
C VAL A 140 4.49 26.29 18.49
N ASP A 141 5.30 25.61 19.31
CA ASP A 141 5.10 24.20 19.60
C ASP A 141 3.95 24.07 20.61
N LEU A 142 2.80 23.56 20.16
CA LEU A 142 1.59 23.47 20.98
C LEU A 142 1.66 22.35 22.03
N GLY A 143 2.56 21.38 21.86
CA GLY A 143 2.85 20.35 22.86
C GLY A 143 3.81 20.83 23.95
N ALA A 144 4.45 22.00 23.77
CA ALA A 144 5.40 22.53 24.75
C ALA A 144 4.71 23.22 25.92
N ARG A 145 5.33 23.14 27.10
CA ARG A 145 4.92 23.93 28.27
C ARG A 145 4.96 25.43 27.93
N GLY A 146 3.88 26.13 28.25
CA GLY A 146 3.75 27.57 27.99
C GLY A 146 3.32 27.94 26.56
N ALA A 147 2.85 26.98 25.77
CA ALA A 147 2.32 27.22 24.41
C ALA A 147 1.19 28.26 24.41
N VAL A 148 0.21 28.13 25.31
CA VAL A 148 -0.97 29.02 25.37
C VAL A 148 -0.59 30.49 25.63
N PRO A 149 0.16 30.86 26.69
CA PRO A 149 0.61 32.23 26.89
C PRO A 149 1.47 32.78 25.75
N ARG A 150 2.23 31.91 25.06
CA ARG A 150 3.02 32.30 23.89
C ARG A 150 2.12 32.62 22.70
N LEU A 151 1.15 31.76 22.40
CA LEU A 151 0.18 31.95 21.33
C LEU A 151 -0.68 33.21 21.56
N ALA A 152 -1.21 33.40 22.76
CA ALA A 152 -2.00 34.57 23.12
C ALA A 152 -1.22 35.89 22.94
N ARG A 153 0.08 35.90 23.28
CA ARG A 153 0.95 37.07 23.05
C ARG A 153 1.16 37.36 21.57
N LEU A 154 1.29 36.34 20.74
CA LEU A 154 1.39 36.52 19.28
C LEU A 154 0.08 37.02 18.69
N LEU A 155 -1.07 36.50 19.15
CA LEU A 155 -2.38 37.00 18.76
C LEU A 155 -2.58 38.47 19.15
N ARG A 156 -2.17 38.88 20.36
CA ARG A 156 -2.17 40.30 20.76
C ARG A 156 -1.28 41.16 19.87
N ARG A 157 -0.12 40.66 19.43
CA ARG A 157 0.76 41.37 18.48
C ARG A 157 0.17 41.46 17.08
N ALA A 158 -0.57 40.43 16.65
CA ALA A 158 -1.40 40.47 15.44
C ALA A 158 -2.63 41.39 15.61
N GLY A 159 -2.87 41.85 16.84
CA GLY A 159 -3.78 42.91 17.22
C GLY A 159 -5.14 42.44 17.72
N CYS A 160 -5.25 41.17 18.11
CA CYS A 160 -6.42 40.63 18.80
C CYS A 160 -6.53 41.19 20.22
N THR A 161 -7.75 41.51 20.64
CA THR A 161 -8.09 41.99 21.97
C THR A 161 -8.35 40.79 22.89
N ILE A 162 -7.37 40.45 23.73
CA ILE A 162 -7.43 39.32 24.67
C ILE A 162 -7.22 39.87 26.08
N ALA A 163 -8.12 39.58 27.02
CA ALA A 163 -7.97 39.99 28.43
C ALA A 163 -6.96 39.10 29.18
N ASP A 164 -6.23 39.64 30.17
CA ASP A 164 -5.17 38.90 30.88
C ASP A 164 -5.72 37.69 31.66
N ASP A 165 -6.87 37.86 32.30
CA ASP A 165 -7.57 36.81 33.07
C ASP A 165 -7.98 35.60 32.21
N ARG A 166 -8.27 35.82 30.93
CA ARG A 166 -8.56 34.76 29.95
C ARG A 166 -7.35 33.88 29.66
N ILE A 167 -6.14 34.44 29.69
CA ILE A 167 -4.90 33.70 29.36
C ILE A 167 -4.56 32.72 30.48
N ASP A 168 -4.72 33.11 31.74
CA ASP A 168 -4.35 32.30 32.90
C ASP A 168 -5.19 31.03 33.05
N GLY A 169 -6.45 31.06 32.58
CA GLY A 169 -7.37 29.92 32.61
C GLY A 169 -7.39 29.05 31.35
N ALA A 170 -6.91 29.58 30.21
CA ALA A 170 -7.03 28.94 28.91
C ALA A 170 -6.12 27.71 28.76
N LYS A 171 -6.65 26.67 28.11
CA LYS A 171 -5.93 25.41 27.83
C LYS A 171 -6.26 24.94 26.42
N ILE A 172 -5.38 24.12 25.85
CA ILE A 172 -5.70 23.37 24.63
C ILE A 172 -6.33 22.04 25.06
N PRO A 173 -7.62 21.79 24.81
CA PRO A 173 -8.28 20.56 25.25
C PRO A 173 -7.63 19.33 24.62
N GLY A 174 -7.35 18.30 25.43
CA GLY A 174 -6.83 17.01 24.94
C GLY A 174 -5.46 17.06 24.28
N ILE A 175 -4.65 18.11 24.51
CA ILE A 175 -3.36 18.30 23.80
C ILE A 175 -2.42 17.10 23.93
N ASP A 176 -2.35 16.45 25.08
CA ASP A 176 -1.47 15.29 25.30
C ASP A 176 -1.85 14.11 24.38
N GLU A 177 -3.15 13.85 24.20
CA GLU A 177 -3.63 12.80 23.29
C GLU A 177 -3.43 13.18 21.82
N ILE A 178 -3.61 14.45 21.47
CA ILE A 178 -3.38 14.94 20.11
C ILE A 178 -1.90 14.81 19.76
N VAL A 179 -0.99 15.20 20.65
CA VAL A 179 0.47 15.03 20.49
C VAL A 179 0.82 13.55 20.35
N ALA A 180 0.32 12.69 21.23
CA ALA A 180 0.59 11.25 21.15
C ALA A 180 0.12 10.62 19.83
N ARG A 181 -1.06 11.04 19.33
CA ARG A 181 -1.54 10.60 18.00
C ARG A 181 -0.66 11.13 16.87
N ALA A 182 -0.26 12.39 16.91
CA ALA A 182 0.61 12.99 15.91
C ALA A 182 1.97 12.28 15.85
N GLU A 183 2.55 11.94 17.01
CA GLU A 183 3.80 11.17 17.09
C GLU A 183 3.63 9.73 16.56
N ALA A 184 2.50 9.08 16.86
CA ALA A 184 2.22 7.73 16.37
C ALA A 184 2.00 7.64 14.83
N ARG A 185 1.61 8.75 14.17
CA ARG A 185 1.45 8.79 12.70
C ARG A 185 2.78 8.76 11.95
N VAL A 186 3.85 9.24 12.60
CA VAL A 186 5.21 9.15 12.05
C VAL A 186 5.75 7.77 12.38
N SER A 187 5.21 6.74 11.71
CA SER A 187 5.85 5.43 11.78
C SER A 187 7.17 5.52 11.03
N GLU A 188 8.28 5.32 11.75
CA GLU A 188 9.56 5.13 11.07
C GLU A 188 9.43 3.97 10.09
N PRO A 189 9.95 4.09 8.87
CA PRO A 189 10.05 2.95 7.97
C PRO A 189 10.77 1.83 8.71
N VAL A 190 10.22 0.62 8.65
CA VAL A 190 10.90 -0.53 9.23
C VAL A 190 12.12 -0.83 8.37
N TYR A 191 13.30 -0.57 8.93
CA TYR A 191 14.57 -0.95 8.35
C TYR A 191 14.99 -2.31 8.90
N SER A 192 15.54 -3.14 8.02
CA SER A 192 16.25 -4.35 8.45
C SER A 192 17.61 -4.00 9.06
N ASP A 193 18.27 -4.97 9.71
CA ASP A 193 19.66 -4.83 10.18
C ASP A 193 20.66 -4.49 9.05
N ARG A 194 20.26 -4.66 7.78
CA ARG A 194 21.02 -4.23 6.60
C ARG A 194 20.90 -2.73 6.30
N GLY A 195 20.11 -1.98 7.07
CA GLY A 195 19.81 -0.58 6.80
C GLY A 195 18.91 -0.35 5.58
N VAL A 196 18.26 -1.41 5.07
CA VAL A 196 17.35 -1.34 3.92
C VAL A 196 15.90 -1.38 4.42
N SER A 197 15.07 -0.46 3.92
CA SER A 197 13.64 -0.43 4.26
C SER A 197 12.92 -1.63 3.65
N ILE A 198 11.86 -2.12 4.31
CA ILE A 198 11.07 -3.24 3.78
C ILE A 198 10.49 -2.94 2.40
N PHE A 199 10.08 -1.69 2.15
CA PHE A 199 9.55 -1.25 0.86
C PHE A 199 10.60 -1.33 -0.25
N GLU A 200 11.82 -0.86 0.02
CA GLU A 200 12.90 -0.92 -0.95
C GLU A 200 13.34 -2.36 -1.21
N ALA A 201 13.44 -3.18 -0.15
CA ALA A 201 13.76 -4.59 -0.28
C ALA A 201 12.71 -5.34 -1.13
N ALA A 202 11.42 -5.09 -0.90
CA ALA A 202 10.33 -5.69 -1.68
C ALA A 202 10.36 -5.23 -3.14
N ARG A 203 10.57 -3.92 -3.38
CA ARG A 203 10.66 -3.34 -4.72
C ARG A 203 11.80 -3.94 -5.54
N VAL A 204 13.01 -4.01 -4.99
CA VAL A 204 14.19 -4.58 -5.65
C VAL A 204 13.99 -6.08 -5.90
N ALA A 205 13.36 -6.80 -4.96
CA ALA A 205 13.03 -8.22 -5.13
C ALA A 205 11.95 -8.48 -6.18
N GLY A 206 11.27 -7.46 -6.70
CA GLY A 206 10.10 -7.63 -7.57
C GLY A 206 8.89 -8.23 -6.84
N LEU A 207 8.85 -8.15 -5.51
CA LEU A 207 7.76 -8.69 -4.70
C LEU A 207 6.51 -7.83 -4.87
N ARG A 208 5.44 -8.43 -5.40
CA ARG A 208 4.15 -7.77 -5.69
C ARG A 208 3.11 -8.00 -4.62
N ASP A 209 3.11 -9.18 -4.01
CA ASP A 209 2.09 -9.59 -3.04
C ASP A 209 2.67 -10.58 -2.03
N ILE A 210 2.17 -10.49 -0.79
CA ILE A 210 2.43 -11.43 0.30
C ILE A 210 1.09 -11.78 0.92
N GLU A 211 0.69 -13.03 0.78
CA GLU A 211 -0.57 -13.54 1.32
C GLU A 211 -0.25 -14.55 2.43
N HIS A 212 -0.99 -14.51 3.54
CA HIS A 212 -0.92 -15.55 4.57
C HIS A 212 -2.21 -16.36 4.53
N ARG A 213 -2.13 -17.58 4.00
CA ARG A 213 -3.30 -18.46 3.88
C ARG A 213 -3.79 -18.91 5.26
N LYS A 214 -5.04 -18.54 5.57
CA LYS A 214 -5.79 -18.98 6.75
C LYS A 214 -7.10 -19.62 6.30
N GLY A 215 -7.11 -20.94 6.08
CA GLY A 215 -8.27 -21.83 6.23
C GLY A 215 -9.59 -21.57 5.48
N SER A 216 -9.83 -20.45 4.79
CA SER A 216 -11.07 -20.23 4.03
C SER A 216 -10.86 -19.49 2.69
N LEU A 217 -11.20 -20.21 1.61
CA LEU A 217 -11.79 -19.75 0.35
C LEU A 217 -11.11 -18.67 -0.54
N THR A 218 -9.91 -18.18 -0.23
CA THR A 218 -9.13 -17.32 -1.15
C THR A 218 -7.76 -17.89 -1.47
N ALA A 219 -7.68 -19.21 -1.71
CA ALA A 219 -6.43 -19.91 -1.97
C ALA A 219 -5.95 -19.85 -3.43
N LEU A 220 -6.55 -19.03 -4.29
CA LEU A 220 -6.13 -18.89 -5.69
C LEU A 220 -5.88 -17.42 -6.00
N PRO A 221 -4.95 -17.11 -6.92
CA PRO A 221 -4.92 -15.80 -7.56
C PRO A 221 -6.32 -15.39 -8.04
N PRO A 222 -6.66 -14.08 -8.08
CA PRO A 222 -7.91 -13.63 -8.70
C PRO A 222 -7.93 -13.97 -10.19
N ASP A 223 -9.12 -14.07 -10.81
CA ASP A 223 -9.27 -14.33 -12.26
C ASP A 223 -8.45 -13.37 -13.12
N GLU A 224 -8.36 -12.10 -12.71
CA GLU A 224 -7.55 -11.06 -13.36
C GLU A 224 -6.07 -11.44 -13.47
N PHE A 225 -5.53 -12.17 -12.48
CA PHE A 225 -4.15 -12.65 -12.55
C PHE A 225 -3.96 -13.62 -13.71
N TYR A 226 -4.84 -14.62 -13.85
CA TYR A 226 -4.79 -15.62 -14.92
C TYR A 226 -5.07 -15.01 -16.29
N ALA A 227 -6.01 -14.07 -16.35
CA ALA A 227 -6.39 -13.41 -17.60
C ALA A 227 -5.24 -12.61 -18.23
N ARG A 228 -4.24 -12.21 -17.44
CA ARG A 228 -3.03 -11.52 -17.93
C ARG A 228 -2.05 -12.42 -18.67
N ALA A 229 -2.15 -13.76 -18.54
CA ALA A 229 -1.32 -14.66 -19.32
C ALA A 229 -1.52 -14.40 -20.82
N ASP A 230 -0.45 -14.11 -21.54
CA ASP A 230 -0.46 -13.83 -22.97
C ASP A 230 -0.04 -15.04 -23.81
N LYS A 231 1.00 -15.75 -23.37
CA LYS A 231 1.60 -16.91 -24.06
C LYS A 231 1.45 -18.19 -23.25
N GLU A 232 1.63 -18.11 -21.94
CA GLU A 232 1.67 -19.30 -21.11
C GLU A 232 1.08 -19.07 -19.71
N LEU A 233 0.42 -20.11 -19.21
CA LEU A 233 0.01 -20.27 -17.83
C LEU A 233 0.46 -21.65 -17.32
N ALA A 234 1.35 -21.67 -16.34
CA ALA A 234 1.77 -22.88 -15.64
C ALA A 234 1.18 -22.93 -14.23
N ILE A 235 0.58 -24.06 -13.86
CA ILE A 235 -0.04 -24.31 -12.56
C ILE A 235 0.59 -25.56 -11.95
N SER A 236 1.21 -25.41 -10.79
CA SER A 236 1.66 -26.51 -9.93
C SER A 236 0.82 -26.54 -8.67
N GLY A 237 0.36 -27.73 -8.28
CA GLY A 237 -0.40 -27.95 -7.07
C GLY A 237 -0.25 -29.38 -6.57
N VAL A 238 -0.55 -29.65 -5.29
CA VAL A 238 -0.62 -31.05 -4.81
C VAL A 238 -1.67 -31.81 -5.62
N THR A 239 -2.86 -31.22 -5.77
CA THR A 239 -3.96 -31.80 -6.54
C THR A 239 -4.47 -30.88 -7.65
N ALA A 240 -4.25 -29.56 -7.54
CA ALA A 240 -4.87 -28.52 -8.37
C ALA A 240 -6.42 -28.49 -8.32
N SER A 241 -7.03 -29.11 -7.31
CA SER A 241 -8.49 -29.23 -7.16
C SER A 241 -9.21 -27.88 -7.17
N SER A 242 -8.73 -26.92 -6.38
CA SER A 242 -9.33 -25.59 -6.35
C SER A 242 -9.27 -24.90 -7.72
N SER A 243 -8.17 -25.02 -8.46
CA SER A 243 -8.01 -24.40 -9.78
C SER A 243 -9.08 -24.92 -10.76
N PHE A 244 -9.33 -26.22 -10.79
CA PHE A 244 -10.32 -26.81 -11.71
C PHE A 244 -11.77 -26.75 -11.21
N GLN A 245 -12.00 -26.52 -9.92
CA GLN A 245 -13.35 -26.26 -9.39
C GLN A 245 -13.79 -24.81 -9.61
N ILE A 246 -12.85 -23.86 -9.58
CA ILE A 246 -13.16 -22.42 -9.58
C ILE A 246 -12.88 -21.77 -10.95
N LEU A 247 -11.83 -22.17 -11.65
CA LEU A 247 -11.29 -21.44 -12.80
C LEU A 247 -11.51 -22.16 -14.13
N ASP A 248 -12.36 -23.18 -14.19
CA ASP A 248 -12.60 -23.98 -15.40
C ASP A 248 -12.93 -23.10 -16.63
N LYS A 249 -13.78 -22.09 -16.45
CA LYS A 249 -14.14 -21.12 -17.48
C LYS A 249 -12.98 -20.24 -17.89
N THR A 250 -12.22 -19.73 -16.92
CA THR A 250 -11.05 -18.85 -17.18
C THR A 250 -9.99 -19.61 -17.99
N LEU A 251 -9.67 -20.85 -17.61
CA LEU A 251 -8.73 -21.69 -18.35
C LEU A 251 -9.22 -22.00 -19.77
N LEU A 252 -10.50 -22.33 -19.94
CA LEU A 252 -11.08 -22.56 -21.27
C LEU A 252 -11.10 -21.30 -22.14
N GLN A 253 -11.28 -20.11 -21.55
CA GLN A 253 -11.19 -18.85 -22.28
C GLN A 253 -9.77 -18.61 -22.81
N LEU A 254 -8.75 -18.86 -21.99
CA LEU A 254 -7.34 -18.76 -22.39
C LEU A 254 -7.00 -19.70 -23.55
N LEU A 255 -7.45 -20.96 -23.48
CA LEU A 255 -7.24 -21.97 -24.51
C LEU A 255 -7.99 -21.69 -25.83
N ARG A 256 -9.08 -20.91 -25.79
CA ARG A 256 -9.92 -20.57 -26.95
C ARG A 256 -9.61 -19.22 -27.59
N ARG A 257 -8.61 -18.49 -27.09
CA ARG A 257 -8.19 -17.22 -27.69
C ARG A 257 -7.75 -17.42 -29.14
N ALA A 258 -7.83 -16.34 -29.93
CA ALA A 258 -7.36 -16.36 -31.32
C ALA A 258 -5.85 -16.67 -31.41
N ASP A 259 -5.08 -16.20 -30.42
CA ASP A 259 -3.74 -16.67 -30.10
C ASP A 259 -3.83 -17.47 -28.78
N PRO A 260 -3.93 -18.81 -28.84
CA PRO A 260 -4.17 -19.63 -27.65
C PRO A 260 -3.01 -19.60 -26.67
N VAL A 261 -3.33 -19.42 -25.39
CA VAL A 261 -2.35 -19.54 -24.30
C VAL A 261 -2.03 -21.01 -24.04
N ALA A 262 -0.76 -21.34 -23.86
CA ALA A 262 -0.33 -22.66 -23.40
C ALA A 262 -0.67 -22.85 -21.92
N VAL A 263 -1.48 -23.85 -21.59
CA VAL A 263 -1.88 -24.15 -20.21
C VAL A 263 -1.21 -25.44 -19.76
N LYS A 264 -0.33 -25.31 -18.75
CA LYS A 264 0.56 -26.37 -18.27
C LYS A 264 0.21 -26.71 -16.84
N VAL A 265 -0.12 -27.97 -16.57
CA VAL A 265 -0.59 -28.40 -15.24
C VAL A 265 0.32 -29.49 -14.67
N LEU A 266 0.90 -29.22 -13.52
CA LEU A 266 1.76 -30.14 -12.78
C LEU A 266 1.10 -30.50 -11.44
N ILE A 267 0.83 -31.79 -11.22
CA ILE A 267 0.28 -32.26 -9.94
C ILE A 267 1.05 -33.45 -9.38
N LEU A 268 0.94 -33.69 -8.07
CA LEU A 268 1.58 -34.82 -7.42
C LEU A 268 0.97 -36.15 -7.91
N ASP A 269 1.83 -37.09 -8.28
CA ASP A 269 1.43 -38.45 -8.64
C ASP A 269 0.72 -39.12 -7.44
N PRO A 270 -0.54 -39.56 -7.61
CA PRO A 270 -1.33 -40.12 -6.52
C PRO A 270 -0.76 -41.44 -5.96
N GLY A 271 0.10 -42.13 -6.73
CA GLY A 271 0.75 -43.37 -6.30
C GLY A 271 1.96 -43.18 -5.38
N THR A 272 2.34 -41.93 -5.07
CA THR A 272 3.57 -41.64 -4.32
C THR A 272 3.43 -41.75 -2.80
N PRO A 273 4.51 -42.08 -2.07
CA PRO A 273 4.52 -42.02 -0.61
C PRO A 273 4.17 -40.62 -0.06
N ASP A 274 4.52 -39.56 -0.78
CA ASP A 274 4.16 -38.19 -0.41
C ASP A 274 2.65 -37.96 -0.42
N MET A 275 1.93 -38.50 -1.42
CA MET A 275 0.47 -38.40 -1.46
C MET A 275 -0.18 -39.09 -0.26
N GLN A 276 0.33 -40.27 0.12
CA GLN A 276 -0.16 -41.01 1.30
C GLN A 276 0.12 -40.22 2.59
N ARG A 277 1.32 -39.67 2.71
CA ARG A 277 1.72 -38.84 3.87
C ARG A 277 0.80 -37.62 4.01
N LEU A 278 0.58 -36.87 2.94
CA LEU A 278 -0.29 -35.68 2.96
C LEU A 278 -1.74 -36.04 3.26
N SER A 279 -2.25 -37.14 2.70
CA SER A 279 -3.60 -37.63 3.01
C SER A 279 -3.75 -37.96 4.50
N THR A 280 -2.70 -38.53 5.12
CA THR A 280 -2.66 -38.77 6.57
C THR A 280 -2.66 -37.46 7.35
N CYS A 281 -1.86 -36.46 6.94
CA CYS A 281 -1.82 -35.14 7.58
C CYS A 281 -3.17 -34.40 7.51
N GLU A 282 -3.88 -34.54 6.40
CA GLU A 282 -5.21 -33.93 6.17
C GLU A 282 -6.37 -34.71 6.79
N GLY A 283 -6.14 -35.94 7.24
CA GLY A 283 -7.20 -36.83 7.72
C GLY A 283 -8.21 -37.23 6.65
N ARG A 284 -7.85 -37.13 5.36
CA ARG A 284 -8.70 -37.52 4.21
C ARG A 284 -7.86 -37.96 3.02
N ASP A 285 -8.43 -38.80 2.17
CA ASP A 285 -7.78 -39.27 0.94
C ASP A 285 -7.74 -38.17 -0.14
N LEU A 286 -6.54 -37.64 -0.40
CA LEU A 286 -6.32 -36.60 -1.41
C LEU A 286 -6.33 -37.14 -2.85
N THR A 287 -6.25 -38.46 -3.06
CA THR A 287 -6.37 -39.03 -4.40
C THR A 287 -7.76 -38.80 -5.02
N ILE A 288 -8.77 -38.60 -4.17
CA ILE A 288 -10.13 -38.22 -4.57
C ILE A 288 -10.14 -36.86 -5.27
N ASP A 289 -9.38 -35.88 -4.74
CA ASP A 289 -9.26 -34.55 -5.33
C ASP A 289 -8.59 -34.61 -6.70
N VAL A 290 -7.52 -35.40 -6.81
CA VAL A 290 -6.80 -35.64 -8.06
C VAL A 290 -7.74 -36.26 -9.11
N ARG A 291 -8.56 -37.25 -8.70
CA ARG A 291 -9.59 -37.84 -9.57
C ARG A 291 -10.64 -36.81 -10.02
N ALA A 292 -11.10 -35.93 -9.13
CA ALA A 292 -12.06 -34.89 -9.47
C ALA A 292 -11.51 -33.90 -10.52
N VAL A 293 -10.22 -33.55 -10.42
CA VAL A 293 -9.52 -32.71 -11.40
C VAL A 293 -9.50 -33.36 -12.77
N TYR A 294 -9.14 -34.64 -12.86
CA TYR A 294 -9.18 -35.38 -14.12
C TYR A 294 -10.57 -35.43 -14.74
N GLN A 295 -11.60 -35.67 -13.93
CA GLN A 295 -12.99 -35.64 -14.41
C GLN A 295 -13.40 -34.25 -14.88
N ALA A 296 -12.91 -33.16 -14.27
CA ALA A 296 -13.15 -31.80 -14.74
C ALA A 296 -12.46 -31.55 -16.08
N ILE A 297 -11.20 -31.94 -16.24
CA ILE A 297 -10.43 -31.85 -17.49
C ILE A 297 -11.14 -32.61 -18.62
N ARG A 298 -11.58 -33.85 -18.37
CA ARG A 298 -12.29 -34.67 -19.36
C ARG A 298 -13.63 -34.06 -19.75
N ARG A 299 -14.45 -33.65 -18.76
CA ARG A 299 -15.77 -33.03 -19.03
C ARG A 299 -15.64 -31.68 -19.75
N GLY A 300 -14.60 -30.91 -19.46
CA GLY A 300 -14.32 -29.63 -20.11
C GLY A 300 -13.75 -29.76 -21.52
N GLY A 301 -13.34 -30.96 -21.94
CA GLY A 301 -12.73 -31.21 -23.26
C GLY A 301 -11.34 -30.60 -23.42
N PHE A 302 -10.59 -30.45 -22.32
CA PHE A 302 -9.25 -29.84 -22.33
C PHE A 302 -8.26 -30.62 -23.21
N SER A 303 -8.43 -31.94 -23.32
CA SER A 303 -7.63 -32.80 -24.21
C SER A 303 -7.71 -32.44 -25.69
N ALA A 304 -8.75 -31.70 -26.12
CA ALA A 304 -8.89 -31.28 -27.51
C ALA A 304 -7.94 -30.12 -27.88
N PHE A 305 -7.34 -29.45 -26.90
CA PHE A 305 -6.46 -28.32 -27.14
C PHE A 305 -5.00 -28.78 -27.16
N PRO A 306 -4.25 -28.59 -28.27
CA PRO A 306 -2.84 -29.00 -28.35
C PRO A 306 -1.93 -28.19 -27.42
N THR A 307 -2.40 -27.03 -26.96
CA THR A 307 -1.70 -26.14 -26.02
C THR A 307 -1.99 -26.47 -24.56
N PHE A 308 -2.78 -27.52 -24.27
CA PHE A 308 -3.00 -28.02 -22.91
C PHE A 308 -2.10 -29.23 -22.65
N GLU A 309 -1.28 -29.16 -21.61
CA GLU A 309 -0.40 -30.26 -21.19
C GLU A 309 -0.50 -30.51 -19.69
N MET A 310 -0.45 -31.78 -19.29
CA MET A 310 -0.46 -32.18 -17.90
C MET A 310 0.65 -33.19 -17.59
N ARG A 311 1.28 -33.03 -16.42
CA ARG A 311 2.35 -33.91 -15.94
C ARG A 311 2.16 -34.32 -14.49
N LEU A 312 2.70 -35.49 -14.15
CA LEU A 312 2.74 -36.03 -12.80
C LEU A 312 4.12 -35.84 -12.15
N ALA A 313 4.14 -35.18 -11.01
CA ALA A 313 5.31 -35.02 -10.16
C ALA A 313 5.59 -36.32 -9.39
N PRO A 314 6.81 -36.88 -9.47
CA PRO A 314 7.16 -38.14 -8.81
C PRO A 314 7.35 -38.02 -7.29
N PHE A 315 7.41 -36.80 -6.75
CA PHE A 315 7.50 -36.48 -5.33
C PHE A 315 6.99 -35.05 -5.09
N MET A 316 6.81 -34.67 -3.83
CA MET A 316 6.41 -33.32 -3.45
C MET A 316 7.56 -32.34 -3.65
N TYR A 317 7.42 -31.45 -4.64
CA TYR A 317 8.37 -30.37 -4.89
C TYR A 317 8.36 -29.30 -3.78
N PRO A 318 9.45 -28.52 -3.64
CA PRO A 318 9.65 -27.59 -2.52
C PRO A 318 8.70 -26.39 -2.51
N PHE A 319 7.93 -26.17 -3.58
CA PHE A 319 6.85 -25.21 -3.63
C PHE A 319 5.79 -25.64 -4.65
N THR A 320 4.59 -25.10 -4.51
CA THR A 320 3.59 -25.07 -5.59
C THR A 320 3.40 -23.63 -6.03
N GLY A 321 2.75 -23.41 -7.18
CA GLY A 321 2.63 -22.06 -7.68
C GLY A 321 1.89 -21.92 -8.99
N VAL A 322 1.65 -20.67 -9.36
CA VAL A 322 1.07 -20.28 -10.64
C VAL A 322 2.02 -19.29 -11.30
N MET A 323 2.44 -19.56 -12.51
CA MET A 323 3.33 -18.73 -13.30
C MET A 323 2.64 -18.32 -14.59
N ILE A 324 2.75 -17.05 -14.96
CA ILE A 324 2.33 -16.53 -16.27
C ILE A 324 3.56 -16.08 -17.05
N ASP A 325 3.59 -16.43 -18.33
CA ASP A 325 4.57 -15.95 -19.32
C ASP A 325 6.04 -16.13 -18.87
N GLY A 326 6.30 -17.25 -18.18
CA GLY A 326 7.60 -17.59 -17.62
C GLY A 326 8.37 -18.65 -18.41
N ASP A 327 7.93 -18.99 -19.62
CA ASP A 327 8.57 -19.93 -20.54
C ASP A 327 8.92 -21.27 -19.88
N ILE A 328 7.93 -22.07 -19.45
CA ILE A 328 8.14 -23.32 -18.71
C ILE A 328 8.90 -24.39 -19.52
N ASP A 329 8.84 -24.29 -20.85
CA ASP A 329 9.57 -25.18 -21.77
C ASP A 329 10.99 -24.71 -22.08
N ALA A 330 11.36 -23.49 -21.67
CA ALA A 330 12.71 -22.99 -21.88
C ALA A 330 13.74 -23.85 -21.11
N PRO A 331 15.00 -23.90 -21.59
CA PRO A 331 16.05 -24.61 -20.90
C PRO A 331 16.15 -24.20 -19.41
N PRO A 332 16.47 -25.12 -18.49
CA PRO A 332 16.60 -24.84 -17.06
C PRO A 332 17.61 -23.75 -16.66
N THR A 333 18.44 -23.30 -17.60
CA THR A 333 19.38 -22.19 -17.43
C THR A 333 18.70 -20.83 -17.55
N GLY A 334 17.49 -20.76 -18.13
CA GLY A 334 16.75 -19.51 -18.36
C GLY A 334 17.39 -18.56 -19.37
N ILE A 335 18.47 -18.99 -20.02
CA ILE A 335 19.13 -18.29 -21.12
C ILE A 335 18.42 -18.74 -22.40
N PRO A 336 17.80 -17.83 -23.18
CA PRO A 336 17.24 -18.19 -24.47
C PRO A 336 18.34 -18.80 -25.35
N GLU A 337 18.00 -19.82 -26.14
CA GLU A 337 18.96 -20.45 -27.05
C GLU A 337 19.50 -19.44 -28.10
N ASP A 338 18.74 -18.38 -28.35
CA ASP A 338 19.11 -17.23 -29.16
C ASP A 338 19.17 -15.94 -28.31
N PRO A 339 20.34 -15.34 -28.10
CA PRO A 339 20.49 -14.09 -27.33
C PRO A 339 19.84 -12.87 -28.01
N ASP A 340 19.51 -12.93 -29.31
CA ASP A 340 18.78 -11.88 -30.02
C ASP A 340 17.24 -12.07 -29.97
N ASP A 341 16.76 -13.17 -29.37
CA ASP A 341 15.34 -13.43 -29.19
C ASP A 341 14.74 -12.62 -28.02
N SER A 342 14.55 -11.33 -28.30
CA SER A 342 13.82 -10.39 -27.45
C SER A 342 12.37 -10.82 -27.13
N SER A 343 11.82 -11.82 -27.82
CA SER A 343 10.47 -12.33 -27.59
C SER A 343 10.35 -13.22 -26.34
N SER A 344 11.47 -13.68 -25.77
CA SER A 344 11.55 -14.46 -24.51
C SER A 344 11.63 -13.60 -23.24
N PHE A 345 11.95 -12.31 -23.37
CA PHE A 345 11.96 -11.41 -22.22
C PHE A 345 10.59 -10.74 -22.06
N ARG A 346 9.79 -11.29 -21.14
CA ARG A 346 8.49 -10.73 -20.75
C ARG A 346 8.62 -9.99 -19.42
N PRO A 347 8.66 -8.64 -19.41
CA PRO A 347 8.80 -7.85 -18.18
C PRO A 347 7.54 -7.92 -17.28
N ASP A 348 6.43 -8.33 -17.86
CA ASP A 348 5.13 -8.57 -17.23
C ASP A 348 4.95 -9.99 -16.71
N ALA A 349 5.95 -10.87 -16.88
CA ALA A 349 5.93 -12.21 -16.33
C ALA A 349 5.87 -12.18 -14.80
N GLU A 350 5.02 -13.03 -14.24
CA GLU A 350 4.78 -13.12 -12.80
C GLU A 350 4.66 -14.57 -12.32
N ILE A 351 5.13 -14.81 -11.11
CA ILE A 351 4.99 -16.11 -10.44
C ILE A 351 4.49 -15.93 -9.02
N ARG A 352 3.43 -16.66 -8.66
CA ARG A 352 2.95 -16.84 -7.28
C ARG A 352 3.44 -18.18 -6.77
N VAL A 353 4.23 -18.19 -5.71
CA VAL A 353 4.80 -19.40 -5.11
C VAL A 353 4.33 -19.58 -3.68
N GLN A 354 4.01 -20.81 -3.32
CA GLN A 354 3.77 -21.25 -1.96
C GLN A 354 4.83 -22.29 -1.58
N PRO A 355 5.83 -21.91 -0.76
CA PRO A 355 6.80 -22.86 -0.23
C PRO A 355 6.10 -24.00 0.51
N GLY A 356 6.55 -25.23 0.24
CA GLY A 356 6.10 -26.44 0.91
C GLY A 356 6.74 -26.59 2.28
N GLY A 357 5.99 -27.15 3.23
CA GLY A 357 6.50 -27.62 4.51
C GLY A 357 6.44 -29.14 4.57
N TYR A 358 7.41 -29.77 5.24
CA TYR A 358 7.40 -31.23 5.38
C TYR A 358 6.29 -31.73 6.34
N TYR A 359 5.94 -30.92 7.34
CA TYR A 359 4.96 -31.27 8.38
C TYR A 359 3.62 -30.55 8.24
N THR A 360 3.46 -29.75 7.19
CA THR A 360 2.27 -28.94 6.95
C THR A 360 1.80 -29.16 5.54
N THR A 361 0.49 -29.13 5.35
CA THR A 361 -0.12 -29.14 4.03
C THR A 361 -0.19 -27.71 3.49
N GLN A 362 -0.33 -27.58 2.17
CA GLN A 362 -0.33 -26.27 1.51
C GLN A 362 -1.67 -25.53 1.60
N HIS A 363 -2.52 -25.86 2.58
CA HIS A 363 -3.71 -25.08 2.92
C HIS A 363 -3.41 -23.90 3.87
N LEU A 364 -2.21 -23.89 4.48
CA LEU A 364 -1.71 -22.82 5.34
C LEU A 364 -0.32 -22.38 4.89
N GLY A 365 0.06 -21.15 5.24
CA GLY A 365 1.41 -20.63 5.02
C GLY A 365 1.47 -19.41 4.10
N PRO A 366 2.67 -18.86 3.91
CA PRO A 366 2.87 -17.68 3.08
C PRO A 366 2.79 -18.05 1.59
N VAL A 367 2.20 -17.15 0.81
CA VAL A 367 2.30 -17.12 -0.66
C VAL A 367 3.00 -15.83 -1.04
N LEU A 368 3.99 -15.94 -1.93
CA LEU A 368 4.80 -14.82 -2.40
C LEU A 368 4.58 -14.65 -3.89
N GLN A 369 4.32 -13.43 -4.34
CA GLN A 369 4.18 -13.11 -5.76
C GLN A 369 5.34 -12.25 -6.23
N PHE A 370 6.01 -12.66 -7.30
CA PHE A 370 7.15 -11.93 -7.86
C PHE A 370 6.89 -11.59 -9.33
N SER A 371 7.24 -10.36 -9.73
CA SER A 371 7.41 -9.99 -11.13
C SER A 371 8.86 -10.16 -11.57
N ARG A 372 9.08 -10.37 -12.87
CA ARG A 372 10.41 -10.35 -13.47
C ARG A 372 10.97 -8.93 -13.47
N MET A 373 12.02 -8.69 -12.67
CA MET A 373 12.70 -7.39 -12.57
C MET A 373 14.14 -7.44 -13.09
N GLU A 374 14.89 -8.48 -12.70
CA GLU A 374 16.31 -8.65 -13.01
C GLU A 374 16.59 -10.12 -13.35
N GLU A 375 17.66 -10.38 -14.10
CA GLU A 375 18.04 -11.72 -14.56
C GLU A 375 18.19 -12.73 -13.40
N ASN A 376 18.77 -12.31 -12.27
CA ASN A 376 18.97 -13.16 -11.09
C ASN A 376 17.96 -12.90 -9.96
N GLY A 377 16.82 -12.26 -10.27
CA GLY A 377 15.77 -11.95 -9.30
C GLY A 377 14.97 -13.17 -8.82
N PRO A 378 14.19 -13.03 -7.74
CA PRO A 378 13.35 -14.09 -7.19
C PRO A 378 12.42 -14.76 -8.21
N PHE A 379 11.83 -14.00 -9.14
CA PHE A 379 11.03 -14.57 -10.23
C PHE A 379 11.81 -15.64 -11.00
N ASN A 380 13.01 -15.30 -11.51
CA ASN A 380 13.81 -16.23 -12.32
C ASN A 380 14.32 -17.41 -11.51
N HIS A 381 14.60 -17.22 -10.21
CA HIS A 381 14.96 -18.31 -9.30
C HIS A 381 13.86 -19.38 -9.24
N PHE A 382 12.62 -18.98 -8.94
CA PHE A 382 11.50 -19.91 -8.88
C PHE A 382 11.08 -20.44 -10.26
N ALA A 383 11.09 -19.60 -11.30
CA ALA A 383 10.77 -20.02 -12.65
C ALA A 383 11.75 -21.08 -13.17
N SER A 384 13.05 -20.89 -12.96
CA SER A 384 14.10 -21.87 -13.30
C SER A 384 13.86 -23.21 -12.59
N ASP A 385 13.54 -23.19 -11.30
CA ASP A 385 13.24 -24.44 -10.58
C ASP A 385 11.94 -25.07 -11.09
N PHE A 386 10.91 -24.28 -11.38
CA PHE A 386 9.65 -24.79 -11.94
C PHE A 386 9.87 -25.46 -13.31
N ARG A 387 10.72 -24.91 -14.19
CA ARG A 387 11.12 -25.56 -15.45
C ARG A 387 11.79 -26.93 -15.20
N ARG A 388 12.64 -27.05 -14.19
CA ARG A 388 13.27 -28.33 -13.81
C ARG A 388 12.25 -29.33 -13.29
N GLN A 389 11.34 -28.88 -12.43
CA GLN A 389 10.24 -29.69 -11.93
C GLN A 389 9.39 -30.22 -13.09
N TRP A 390 9.03 -29.35 -14.03
CA TRP A 390 8.28 -29.69 -15.23
C TRP A 390 9.01 -30.73 -16.10
N ALA A 391 10.29 -30.51 -16.40
CA ALA A 391 11.12 -31.40 -17.21
C ALA A 391 11.34 -32.78 -16.56
N HIS A 392 11.41 -32.84 -15.22
CA HIS A 392 11.60 -34.09 -14.48
C HIS A 392 10.30 -34.90 -14.29
N SER A 393 9.16 -34.26 -14.49
CA SER A 393 7.84 -34.87 -14.30
C SER A 393 7.37 -35.68 -15.51
N LYS A 394 6.58 -36.72 -15.23
CA LYS A 394 6.11 -37.66 -16.26
C LYS A 394 4.94 -37.03 -17.04
N PRO A 395 5.02 -36.95 -18.38
CA PRO A 395 3.86 -36.60 -19.20
C PRO A 395 2.75 -37.62 -18.98
N ILE A 396 1.51 -37.17 -18.97
CA ILE A 396 0.38 -38.08 -18.85
C ILE A 396 -0.70 -37.77 -19.86
N GLY A 397 -1.06 -38.79 -20.65
CA GLY A 397 -2.23 -38.74 -21.51
C GLY A 397 -3.49 -38.81 -20.65
N ILE A 398 -4.47 -37.95 -20.92
CA ILE A 398 -5.72 -37.86 -20.15
C ILE A 398 -6.47 -39.20 -20.11
N ASP A 399 -6.34 -40.03 -21.14
CA ASP A 399 -6.97 -41.36 -21.22
C ASP A 399 -6.19 -42.46 -20.47
N ALA A 400 -4.88 -42.28 -20.27
CA ALA A 400 -4.01 -43.26 -19.57
C ALA A 400 -4.08 -43.13 -18.03
N LEU A 401 -4.92 -42.23 -17.53
CA LEU A 401 -5.03 -41.88 -16.12
C LEU A 401 -5.98 -42.73 -15.31
N GLU A 402 -6.97 -43.34 -15.96
CA GLU A 402 -7.83 -44.33 -15.29
C GLU A 402 -6.99 -45.52 -14.81
N ASP A 403 -5.94 -45.89 -15.56
CA ASP A 403 -5.02 -46.97 -15.19
C ASP A 403 -4.21 -46.67 -13.93
N VAL A 404 -3.92 -45.39 -13.65
CA VAL A 404 -3.19 -44.96 -12.42
C VAL A 404 -4.03 -45.15 -11.15
N PHE A 405 -5.36 -45.12 -11.27
CA PHE A 405 -6.26 -45.36 -10.13
C PHE A 405 -6.73 -46.81 -10.00
N ASN A 406 -6.56 -47.60 -11.05
CA ASN A 406 -7.02 -48.99 -11.13
C ASN A 406 -5.91 -50.02 -10.87
N GLY A 407 -4.64 -49.59 -10.84
CA GLY A 407 -3.49 -50.38 -10.39
C GLY A 407 -3.13 -50.07 -8.95
#